data_AF-A0A8H9DCP7-F1
#
_entry.id   AF-A0A8H9DCP7-F1
#
_cell.length_a   1.000
_cell.length_b   1.000
_cell.length_c   1.000
_cell.angle_alpha   90.00
_cell.angle_beta   90.00
_cell.angle_gamma   90.00
#
_symmetry.space_group_name_H-M   'P 1'
#
loop_
_entity.id
_entity.type
_entity.pdbx_description
1 polymer ?
#
loop_
_entity_poly.entity_id
_entity_poly.type
_entity_poly.pdbx_seq_one_letter_code
_entity_poly.pdbx_strand_id
1 'polypeptide(L)'
;MTSRLQRKRHDPIITSIGLCLQKPKFPGKANAEQQKEFIERYQALKAKKAPDDPIYFMDATHPQHNPVAGYGWIKRGQDHEIPSNTGRQCININGAIDCAGLCPITRYDDTIT
;
A
#
# COMPACT_ATOMS: atom_id res chain seq x y z
N MET A 1 -37.63 -0.78 -1.98
CA MET A 1 -37.01 -0.40 -3.27
C MET A 1 -35.65 -1.07 -3.38
N THR A 2 -35.60 -2.16 -4.13
CA THR A 2 -34.45 -3.03 -4.37
C THR A 2 -33.39 -2.36 -5.24
N SER A 3 -32.11 -2.48 -4.87
CA SER A 3 -31.02 -2.20 -5.81
C SER A 3 -29.79 -3.07 -5.52
N ARG A 4 -29.80 -4.22 -6.20
CA ARG A 4 -28.68 -4.99 -6.75
C ARG A 4 -27.51 -5.34 -5.83
N LEU A 5 -27.60 -6.59 -5.36
CA LEU A 5 -26.47 -7.50 -5.23
C LEU A 5 -25.40 -7.22 -6.30
N GLN A 6 -24.18 -7.01 -5.83
CA GLN A 6 -22.95 -7.19 -6.59
C GLN A 6 -22.91 -8.64 -7.08
N ARG A 7 -23.53 -8.91 -8.24
CA ARG A 7 -23.36 -10.18 -8.96
C ARG A 7 -21.88 -10.29 -9.33
N LYS A 8 -21.11 -11.09 -8.57
CA LYS A 8 -19.90 -11.72 -9.09
C LYS A 8 -20.31 -12.39 -10.38
N ARG A 9 -19.94 -11.82 -11.53
CA ARG A 9 -20.17 -12.48 -12.82
C ARG A 9 -19.36 -13.76 -12.80
N HIS A 10 -20.03 -14.89 -12.61
CA HIS A 10 -19.47 -16.22 -12.84
C HIS A 10 -19.56 -16.47 -14.34
N ASP A 11 -18.43 -16.35 -15.04
CA ASP A 11 -18.37 -16.83 -16.43
C ASP A 11 -18.43 -18.36 -16.41
N PRO A 12 -19.46 -18.97 -17.03
CA PRO A 12 -19.70 -20.41 -16.94
C PRO A 12 -18.61 -21.22 -17.67
N ILE A 13 -18.06 -20.68 -18.76
CA ILE A 13 -16.97 -21.29 -19.54
C ILE A 13 -15.70 -21.42 -18.68
N ILE A 14 -15.44 -20.41 -17.87
CA ILE A 14 -14.23 -20.31 -17.05
C ILE A 14 -14.33 -21.21 -15.82
N THR A 15 -15.53 -21.30 -15.27
CA THR A 15 -15.82 -22.16 -14.13
C THR A 15 -15.77 -23.64 -14.53
N SER A 16 -16.22 -23.99 -15.74
CA SER A 16 -16.24 -25.37 -16.26
C SER A 16 -14.85 -25.91 -16.58
N ILE A 17 -13.93 -25.07 -17.03
CA ILE A 17 -12.50 -25.42 -17.20
C ILE A 17 -11.69 -25.33 -15.89
N GLY A 18 -12.38 -25.09 -14.77
CA GLY A 18 -11.80 -25.14 -13.45
C GLY A 18 -10.93 -23.94 -13.11
N LEU A 19 -11.30 -22.71 -13.46
CA LEU A 19 -10.56 -21.48 -13.08
C LEU A 19 -11.39 -20.67 -12.08
N CYS A 20 -10.77 -19.87 -11.20
CA CYS A 20 -11.46 -19.01 -10.23
C CYS A 20 -10.76 -17.67 -9.98
N LEU A 21 -11.55 -16.62 -9.71
CA LEU A 21 -11.05 -15.27 -9.41
C LEU A 21 -10.83 -15.11 -7.91
N GLN A 22 -9.60 -14.82 -7.47
CA GLN A 22 -9.23 -14.63 -6.07
C GLN A 22 -8.73 -13.21 -5.79
N LYS A 23 -9.21 -12.58 -4.70
CA LYS A 23 -8.70 -11.28 -4.24
C LYS A 23 -7.52 -11.48 -3.28
N PRO A 24 -6.49 -10.62 -3.32
CA PRO A 24 -5.43 -10.62 -2.31
C PRO A 24 -5.97 -10.21 -0.94
N LYS A 25 -5.42 -10.82 0.12
CA LYS A 25 -5.69 -10.44 1.51
C LYS A 25 -4.74 -9.31 1.91
N PHE A 26 -5.28 -8.23 2.48
CA PHE A 26 -4.48 -7.12 2.98
C PHE A 26 -4.04 -7.37 4.43
N PRO A 27 -2.74 -7.33 4.74
CA PRO A 27 -2.27 -7.38 6.12
C PRO A 27 -2.45 -6.00 6.78
N GLY A 28 -3.13 -5.94 7.91
CA GLY A 28 -3.24 -4.72 8.70
C GLY A 28 -3.91 -4.99 10.05
N LYS A 29 -3.11 -5.06 11.12
CA LYS A 29 -3.60 -5.11 12.50
C LYS A 29 -3.58 -3.70 13.08
N ALA A 30 -4.53 -2.86 12.68
CA ALA A 30 -4.65 -1.51 13.23
C ALA A 30 -5.10 -1.57 14.70
N ASN A 31 -4.44 -0.81 15.58
CA ASN A 31 -4.86 -0.63 16.97
C ASN A 31 -5.56 0.73 17.12
N ALA A 32 -6.86 0.71 17.43
CA ALA A 32 -7.68 1.91 17.52
C ALA A 32 -7.32 2.81 18.71
N GLU A 33 -6.86 2.25 19.83
CA GLU A 33 -6.46 3.03 21.01
C GLU A 33 -5.18 3.81 20.74
N GLN A 34 -4.17 3.15 20.18
CA GLN A 34 -2.90 3.81 19.79
C GLN A 34 -3.13 4.92 18.76
N GLN A 35 -4.09 4.75 17.84
CA GLN A 35 -4.45 5.81 16.89
C GLN A 35 -5.07 7.03 17.58
N LYS A 36 -5.93 6.84 18.59
CA LYS A 36 -6.52 7.95 19.34
C LYS A 36 -5.47 8.71 20.13
N GLU A 37 -4.59 7.99 20.85
CA GLU A 37 -3.49 8.60 21.61
C GLU A 37 -2.56 9.42 20.71
N PHE A 38 -2.26 8.90 19.50
CA PHE A 38 -1.47 9.64 18.52
C PHE A 38 -2.16 10.94 18.07
N ILE A 39 -3.47 10.90 17.79
CA ILE A 39 -4.24 12.09 17.36
C ILE A 39 -4.19 13.16 18.45
N GLU A 40 -4.44 12.81 19.71
CA GLU A 40 -4.42 13.76 20.83
C GLU A 40 -3.04 14.42 20.98
N ARG A 41 -1.98 13.61 20.95
CA ARG A 41 -0.59 14.11 21.00
C ARG A 41 -0.28 15.04 19.82
N TYR A 42 -0.70 14.67 18.61
CA TYR A 42 -0.47 15.46 17.41
C TYR A 42 -1.18 16.82 17.46
N GLN A 43 -2.45 16.85 17.90
CA GLN A 43 -3.18 18.12 18.04
C GLN A 43 -2.53 19.04 19.08
N ALA A 44 -2.09 18.47 20.21
CA ALA A 44 -1.37 19.23 21.23
C ALA A 44 -0.04 19.80 20.72
N LEU A 45 0.71 19.03 19.92
CA LEU A 45 1.94 19.49 19.26
C LEU A 45 1.63 20.64 18.28
N LYS A 46 0.63 20.44 17.42
CA LYS A 46 0.22 21.42 16.41
C LYS A 46 -0.23 22.75 17.04
N ALA A 47 -0.88 22.71 18.19
CA ALA A 47 -1.32 23.91 18.92
C ALA A 47 -0.17 24.68 19.60
N LYS A 48 0.94 23.99 19.93
CA LYS A 48 2.10 24.58 20.64
C LYS A 48 3.22 25.04 19.72
N LYS A 49 3.22 24.62 18.45
CA LYS A 49 4.30 24.94 17.50
C LYS A 49 4.37 26.45 17.22
N ALA A 50 5.57 26.95 16.97
CA ALA A 50 5.76 28.33 16.51
C ALA A 50 5.33 28.48 15.03
N PRO A 51 5.07 29.71 14.54
CA PRO A 51 4.73 29.95 13.14
C PRO A 51 5.77 29.37 12.16
N ASP A 52 7.06 29.51 12.49
CA ASP A 52 8.19 29.06 11.66
C ASP A 52 8.67 27.63 12.01
N ASP A 53 7.89 26.87 12.79
CA ASP A 53 8.20 25.49 13.19
C ASP A 53 7.31 24.50 12.40
N PRO A 54 7.80 23.93 11.28
CA PRO A 54 7.05 22.99 10.46
C PRO A 54 7.01 21.59 11.08
N ILE A 55 5.87 20.91 10.92
CA ILE A 55 5.73 19.50 11.32
C ILE A 55 5.81 18.64 10.07
N TYR A 56 6.87 17.85 9.96
CA TYR A 56 7.07 16.95 8.83
C TYR A 56 6.52 15.55 9.10
N PHE A 57 5.84 15.00 8.11
CA PHE A 57 5.52 13.57 8.02
C PHE A 57 6.50 12.91 7.06
N MET A 58 7.22 11.90 7.53
CA MET A 58 8.24 11.19 6.75
C MET A 58 7.81 9.76 6.47
N ASP A 59 8.08 9.28 5.27
CA ASP A 59 7.97 7.89 4.88
C ASP A 59 9.10 7.53 3.90
N ALA A 60 9.46 6.25 3.86
CA ALA A 60 10.49 5.72 2.99
C ALA A 60 9.92 4.60 2.13
N THR A 61 10.16 4.65 0.83
CA THR A 61 9.75 3.59 -0.09
C THR A 61 10.95 3.05 -0.86
N HIS A 62 10.89 1.75 -1.13
CA HIS A 62 11.89 1.02 -1.87
C HIS A 62 11.21 0.39 -3.08
N PRO A 63 10.92 1.17 -4.15
CA PRO A 63 10.21 0.64 -5.30
C PRO A 63 11.06 -0.46 -5.92
N GLN A 64 10.51 -1.67 -5.91
CA GLN A 64 11.14 -2.80 -6.55
C GLN A 64 10.60 -2.91 -7.97
N HIS A 65 11.50 -3.05 -8.95
CA HIS A 65 11.12 -3.43 -10.31
C HIS A 65 10.76 -4.93 -10.35
N ASN A 66 9.63 -5.28 -9.74
CA ASN A 66 9.11 -6.64 -9.69
C ASN A 66 7.80 -6.74 -10.49
N PRO A 67 7.57 -7.83 -11.25
CA PRO A 67 6.24 -8.08 -11.80
C PRO A 67 5.23 -8.16 -10.65
N VAL A 68 4.19 -7.33 -10.71
CA VAL A 68 3.05 -7.42 -9.81
C VAL A 68 2.14 -8.52 -10.34
N ALA A 69 1.92 -9.57 -9.55
CA ALA A 69 1.00 -10.64 -9.92
C ALA A 69 -0.41 -10.05 -10.11
N GLY A 70 -0.87 -10.00 -11.37
CA GLY A 70 -2.23 -9.62 -11.71
C GLY A 70 -3.22 -10.77 -11.52
N TYR A 71 -4.50 -10.52 -11.79
CA TYR A 71 -5.48 -11.60 -11.90
C TYR A 71 -5.15 -12.44 -13.14
N GLY A 72 -4.96 -13.75 -12.95
CA GLY A 72 -4.77 -14.72 -14.01
C GLY A 72 -5.81 -15.83 -13.92
N TRP A 73 -6.16 -16.42 -15.06
CA TRP A 73 -6.96 -17.63 -15.09
C TRP A 73 -6.07 -18.84 -14.81
N ILE A 74 -5.98 -19.27 -13.54
CA ILE A 74 -5.12 -20.37 -13.07
C ILE A 74 -5.95 -21.63 -12.78
N LYS A 75 -5.48 -22.79 -13.25
CA LYS A 75 -6.14 -24.09 -13.11
C LYS A 75 -6.37 -24.43 -11.64
N ARG A 76 -7.60 -24.84 -11.29
CA ARG A 76 -7.98 -25.24 -9.93
C ARG A 76 -7.08 -26.36 -9.43
N GLY A 77 -6.54 -26.16 -8.23
CA GLY A 77 -5.63 -27.11 -7.59
C GLY A 77 -4.19 -27.06 -8.11
N GLN A 78 -3.84 -26.09 -8.97
CA GLN A 78 -2.47 -25.86 -9.42
C GLN A 78 -2.01 -24.47 -9.01
N ASP A 79 -0.77 -24.40 -8.53
CA ASP A 79 -0.08 -23.15 -8.28
C ASP A 79 0.72 -22.77 -9.54
N HIS A 80 0.75 -21.47 -9.86
CA HIS A 80 1.59 -20.93 -10.93
C HIS A 80 2.63 -19.99 -10.32
N GLU A 81 3.88 -20.41 -10.36
CA GLU A 81 4.99 -19.64 -9.82
C GLU A 81 5.44 -18.56 -10.81
N ILE A 82 5.62 -17.34 -10.31
CA ILE A 82 6.23 -16.26 -11.07
C ILE A 82 7.73 -16.28 -10.76
N PRO A 83 8.61 -16.47 -11.76
CA PRO A 83 10.05 -16.48 -11.54
C PRO A 83 10.51 -15.20 -10.86
N SER A 84 11.34 -15.32 -9.83
CA SER A 84 11.97 -14.17 -9.19
C SER A 84 13.06 -13.60 -10.11
N ASN A 85 12.96 -12.32 -10.46
CA ASN A 85 14.06 -11.64 -11.14
C ASN A 85 15.19 -11.37 -10.13
N THR A 86 16.42 -11.77 -10.49
CA THR A 86 17.64 -11.64 -9.69
C THR A 86 18.47 -10.37 -9.98
N GLY A 87 18.04 -9.52 -10.92
CA GLY A 87 18.73 -8.26 -11.28
C GLY A 87 18.29 -7.01 -10.51
N ARG A 88 17.99 -7.12 -9.21
CA ARG A 88 17.34 -6.03 -8.43
C ARG A 88 18.29 -4.86 -8.18
N GLN A 89 17.98 -3.70 -8.75
CA GLN A 89 18.37 -2.41 -8.18
C GLN A 89 17.17 -1.88 -7.40
N CYS A 90 17.31 -1.78 -6.08
CA CYS A 90 16.35 -1.07 -5.25
C CYS A 90 16.78 0.40 -5.22
N ILE A 91 15.85 1.30 -5.49
CA ILE A 91 16.06 2.73 -5.28
C ILE A 91 15.49 3.06 -3.91
N ASN A 92 16.28 3.67 -3.02
CA ASN A 92 15.77 4.13 -1.73
C ASN A 92 15.25 5.55 -1.90
N ILE A 93 13.94 5.73 -1.73
CA ILE A 93 13.28 7.04 -1.84
C ILE A 93 12.79 7.42 -0.45
N ASN A 94 13.43 8.44 0.14
CA ASN A 94 13.05 9.02 1.43
C ASN A 94 12.26 10.30 1.20
N GLY A 95 11.02 10.35 1.65
CA GLY A 95 10.14 11.51 1.50
C GLY A 95 9.75 12.09 2.85
N ALA A 96 9.74 13.42 2.97
CA ALA A 96 9.15 14.12 4.10
C ALA A 96 8.27 15.27 3.58
N ILE A 97 7.10 15.50 4.17
CA ILE A 97 6.20 16.57 3.75
C ILE A 97 5.71 17.39 4.95
N ASP A 98 5.79 18.71 4.82
CA ASP A 98 5.00 19.61 5.66
C ASP A 98 3.60 19.73 5.07
N CYS A 99 2.62 19.16 5.76
CA CYS A 99 1.23 19.15 5.33
C CYS A 99 0.56 20.53 5.38
N ALA A 100 1.11 21.49 6.15
CA ALA A 100 0.57 22.84 6.21
C ALA A 100 0.95 23.65 4.96
N GLY A 101 2.22 23.60 4.56
CA GLY A 101 2.72 24.25 3.35
C GLY A 101 2.59 23.43 2.06
N LEU A 102 2.20 22.15 2.15
CA LEU A 102 2.24 21.18 1.03
C LEU A 102 3.61 21.15 0.36
N CYS A 103 4.67 21.21 1.16
CA CYS A 103 6.05 21.26 0.70
C CYS A 103 6.74 19.90 0.94
N PRO A 104 6.85 19.05 -0.10
CA PRO A 104 7.57 17.80 -0.01
C PRO A 104 9.08 17.99 -0.20
N ILE A 105 9.86 17.22 0.54
CA ILE A 105 11.30 17.05 0.42
C ILE A 105 11.53 15.58 0.08
N THR A 106 12.28 15.30 -0.97
CA THR A 106 12.58 13.94 -1.40
C THR A 106 14.08 13.76 -1.55
N ARG A 107 14.58 12.61 -1.10
CA ARG A 107 15.97 12.18 -1.26
C ARG A 107 16.03 10.80 -1.89
N TYR A 108 17.06 10.61 -2.71
CA TYR A 108 17.40 9.36 -3.36
C TYR A 108 18.76 8.94 -2.82
N ASP A 109 18.79 7.79 -2.16
CA ASP A 109 20.00 7.27 -1.52
C ASP A 109 20.31 5.88 -2.06
N ASP A 110 21.59 5.59 -2.31
CA ASP A 110 22.01 4.28 -2.83
C ASP A 110 22.00 3.19 -1.73
N THR A 111 22.09 3.59 -0.46
CA THR A 111 22.13 2.71 0.72
C THR A 111 21.15 3.17 1.80
N ILE A 112 20.55 2.22 2.52
CA ILE A 112 19.70 2.49 3.68
C ILE A 112 20.62 2.94 4.82
N THR A 113 20.65 4.23 5.13
CA THR A 113 21.28 4.75 6.37
C THR A 113 20.46 4.42 7.61
#